data_AF-A0ABD2N6Y1-F1
#
_entry.id   AF-A0ABD2N6Y1-F1
#
_cell.length_a   1.000
_cell.length_b   1.000
_cell.length_c   1.000
_cell.angle_alpha   90.00
_cell.angle_beta   90.00
_cell.angle_gamma   90.00
#
_symmetry.space_group_name_H-M   'P 1'
#
loop_
_entity.id
_entity.type
_entity.pdbx_description
1 polymer ?
#
loop_
_entity_poly.entity_id
_entity_poly.type
_entity_poly.pdbx_seq_one_letter_code
_entity_poly.pdbx_strand_id
1 'polypeptide(L)'
;MSSILNTNLGNVLKLYFQEQLSHQEKYGQFILDKYMPPVAGSLRWMNSLCTRLNTQIDSFKTLQHPITQSQEAKDIYEKNEIIQSKIRDLQSKLFLEWIQVIPDQIEKNMKESLFKRDIQTKKIRLNFNPQLSAILREVHYLKLIDQDGIPEKALELEEKNETMRKFTEKLNSTITWYNKIRKTTRDVEYNLIATEISNIDSLIDKGQTQFSWNSQDIWDYMVNLHGLVENLQSHLEKSKTNLEEIRNALIPYARQPLFERRDGRKDTCLHIESREERVAKRFSEIKQEGDRIRFLLNENMHIFKMDQNACDPKWQKYIDYIDDIVFNYLYQCVGCR
;
A
#
# COMPACT_ATOMS: atom_id res chain seq x y z
N MET A 1 38.42 -18.89 -40.96
CA MET A 1 37.33 -18.02 -40.46
C MET A 1 36.04 -18.78 -40.15
N SER A 2 35.54 -19.65 -41.03
CA SER A 2 34.38 -20.55 -40.76
C SER A 2 34.55 -21.42 -39.50
N SER A 3 35.71 -22.07 -39.34
CA SER A 3 36.01 -22.91 -38.16
C SER A 3 35.98 -22.13 -36.83
N ILE A 4 36.54 -20.91 -36.78
CA ILE A 4 36.68 -20.14 -35.52
C ILE A 4 35.33 -19.60 -35.03
N LEU A 5 34.45 -19.20 -35.95
CA LEU A 5 33.07 -18.81 -35.63
C LEU A 5 32.25 -20.01 -35.13
N ASN A 6 32.41 -21.18 -35.75
CA ASN A 6 31.69 -22.40 -35.37
C ASN A 6 32.09 -22.89 -33.95
N THR A 7 33.39 -22.94 -33.65
CA THR A 7 33.87 -23.42 -32.35
C THR A 7 33.57 -22.43 -31.23
N ASN A 8 33.75 -21.12 -31.44
CA ASN A 8 33.49 -20.14 -30.38
C ASN A 8 32.01 -19.90 -30.15
N LEU A 9 31.19 -19.72 -31.19
CA LEU A 9 29.76 -19.45 -31.00
C LEU A 9 29.04 -20.69 -30.44
N GLY A 10 29.30 -21.87 -31.00
CA GLY A 10 28.72 -23.13 -30.55
C GLY A 10 29.11 -23.50 -29.11
N ASN A 11 30.37 -23.28 -28.71
CA ASN A 11 30.80 -23.55 -27.34
C ASN A 11 30.27 -22.51 -26.35
N VAL A 12 30.24 -21.23 -26.72
CA VAL A 12 29.69 -20.17 -25.86
C VAL A 12 28.19 -20.37 -25.65
N LEU A 13 27.42 -20.68 -26.71
CA LEU A 13 26.00 -21.00 -26.60
C LEU A 13 25.76 -22.24 -25.73
N LYS A 14 26.59 -23.27 -25.88
CA LYS A 14 26.50 -24.49 -25.08
C LYS A 14 26.83 -24.24 -23.61
N LEU A 15 27.84 -23.41 -23.33
CA LEU A 15 28.22 -23.00 -21.97
C LEU A 15 27.12 -22.16 -21.31
N TYR A 16 26.59 -21.15 -22.00
CA TYR A 16 25.46 -20.35 -21.49
C TYR A 16 24.22 -21.20 -21.22
N PHE A 17 23.93 -22.17 -22.09
CA PHE A 17 22.81 -23.07 -21.91
C PHE A 17 23.05 -24.05 -20.75
N GLN A 18 24.26 -24.58 -20.59
CA GLN A 18 24.64 -25.43 -19.47
C GLN A 18 24.66 -24.68 -18.13
N GLU A 19 25.09 -23.43 -18.12
CA GLU A 19 25.09 -22.57 -16.93
C GLU A 19 23.65 -22.29 -16.48
N GLN A 20 22.76 -21.98 -17.42
CA GLN A 20 21.33 -21.79 -17.16
C GLN A 20 20.65 -23.06 -16.64
N LEU A 21 20.93 -24.22 -17.25
CA LEU A 21 20.41 -25.51 -16.77
C LEU A 21 20.95 -25.86 -15.38
N SER A 22 22.24 -25.65 -15.13
CA SER A 22 22.84 -25.88 -13.81
C SER A 22 22.27 -24.95 -12.74
N HIS A 23 21.91 -23.72 -13.12
CA HIS A 23 21.25 -22.77 -12.23
C HIS A 23 19.80 -23.17 -11.95
N GLN A 24 19.06 -23.60 -12.97
CA GLN A 24 17.71 -24.14 -12.83
C GLN A 24 17.70 -25.37 -11.91
N GLU A 25 18.65 -26.29 -12.05
CA GLU A 25 18.77 -27.47 -11.18
C GLU A 25 19.06 -27.11 -9.71
N LYS A 26 19.86 -26.06 -9.47
CA LYS A 26 20.24 -25.64 -8.11
C LYS A 26 19.20 -24.76 -7.41
N TYR A 27 18.53 -23.89 -8.15
CA TYR A 27 17.67 -22.84 -7.58
C TYR A 27 16.22 -22.91 -8.05
N GLY A 28 15.88 -23.84 -8.95
CA GLY A 28 14.54 -23.99 -9.51
C GLY A 28 14.13 -22.88 -10.47
N GLN A 29 15.03 -21.96 -10.83
CA GLN A 29 14.74 -20.79 -11.66
C GLN A 29 15.88 -20.51 -12.65
N PHE A 30 15.54 -19.99 -13.81
CA PHE A 30 16.51 -19.47 -14.78
C PHE A 30 17.04 -18.10 -14.30
N ILE A 31 18.23 -17.74 -14.77
CA ILE A 31 18.79 -16.41 -14.55
C ILE A 31 18.05 -15.46 -15.50
N LEU A 32 17.24 -14.56 -14.92
CA LEU A 32 16.35 -13.64 -15.63
C LEU A 32 16.62 -12.19 -15.25
N ASP A 33 16.20 -11.28 -16.12
CA ASP A 33 16.25 -9.84 -15.86
C ASP A 33 15.43 -9.48 -14.62
N LYS A 34 15.86 -8.43 -13.91
CA LYS A 34 15.19 -7.96 -12.69
C LYS A 34 13.72 -7.61 -13.00
N TYR A 35 12.81 -8.10 -12.16
CA TYR A 35 11.35 -7.94 -12.26
C TYR A 35 10.65 -8.75 -13.36
N MET A 36 11.39 -9.55 -14.15
CA MET A 36 10.81 -10.46 -15.12
C MET A 36 10.13 -11.65 -14.41
N PRO A 37 8.92 -12.05 -14.81
CA PRO A 37 8.30 -13.26 -14.27
C PRO A 37 9.09 -14.53 -14.65
N PRO A 38 9.11 -15.56 -13.78
CA PRO A 38 9.88 -16.78 -14.02
C PRO A 38 9.52 -17.53 -15.31
N VAL A 39 8.23 -17.69 -15.64
CA VAL A 39 7.82 -18.49 -16.81
C VAL A 39 7.93 -17.68 -18.09
N ALA A 40 7.25 -16.54 -18.17
CA ALA A 40 7.28 -15.67 -19.34
C ALA A 40 8.70 -15.15 -19.63
N GLY A 41 9.50 -14.88 -18.59
CA GLY A 41 10.90 -14.52 -18.72
C GLY A 41 11.74 -15.61 -19.34
N SER A 42 11.58 -16.85 -18.86
CA SER A 42 12.30 -18.01 -19.41
C SER A 42 11.91 -18.27 -20.87
N LEU A 43 10.61 -18.18 -21.20
CA LEU A 43 10.13 -18.32 -22.57
C LEU A 43 10.70 -17.22 -23.48
N ARG A 44 10.71 -15.96 -23.02
CA ARG A 44 11.30 -14.84 -23.76
C ARG A 44 12.79 -15.04 -24.01
N TRP A 45 13.54 -15.46 -22.99
CA TRP A 45 14.97 -15.74 -23.11
C TRP A 45 15.23 -16.87 -24.13
N MET A 46 14.47 -17.98 -24.03
CA MET A 46 14.55 -19.09 -24.96
C MET A 46 14.18 -18.69 -26.40
N ASN A 47 13.14 -17.87 -26.59
CA ASN A 47 12.78 -17.32 -27.90
C ASN A 47 13.88 -16.43 -28.47
N SER A 48 14.45 -15.54 -27.65
CA SER A 48 15.57 -14.68 -28.06
C SER A 48 16.79 -15.51 -28.49
N LEU A 49 17.08 -16.61 -27.78
CA LEU A 49 18.15 -17.54 -28.12
C LEU A 49 17.90 -18.20 -29.49
N CYS A 50 16.68 -18.70 -29.73
CA CYS A 50 16.27 -19.27 -31.01
C CYS A 50 16.33 -18.24 -32.15
N THR A 51 15.83 -17.02 -31.95
CA THR A 51 15.90 -15.95 -32.96
C THR A 51 17.35 -15.61 -33.29
N ARG A 52 18.21 -15.47 -32.28
CA ARG A 52 19.63 -15.17 -32.51
C ARG A 52 20.35 -16.30 -33.25
N LEU A 53 20.03 -17.55 -32.94
CA LEU A 53 20.57 -18.71 -33.67
C LEU A 53 20.12 -18.69 -35.13
N ASN A 54 18.82 -18.46 -35.36
CA ASN A 54 18.25 -18.40 -36.70
C ASN A 54 18.84 -17.25 -37.52
N THR A 55 18.95 -16.03 -36.97
CA THR A 55 19.50 -14.90 -37.73
C THR A 55 20.94 -15.14 -38.19
N GLN A 56 21.77 -15.80 -37.37
CA GLN A 56 23.13 -16.16 -37.77
C GLN A 56 23.14 -17.20 -38.90
N ILE A 57 22.26 -18.19 -38.81
CA ILE A 57 22.16 -19.27 -39.80
C ILE A 57 21.55 -18.79 -41.11
N ASP A 58 20.53 -17.94 -41.06
CA ASP A 58 19.89 -17.35 -42.22
C ASP A 58 20.86 -16.39 -42.92
N SER A 59 21.62 -15.58 -42.16
CA SER A 59 22.70 -14.77 -42.71
C SER A 59 23.74 -15.63 -43.42
N PHE A 60 24.12 -16.76 -42.81
CA PHE A 60 25.07 -17.69 -43.41
C PHE A 60 24.51 -18.38 -44.66
N LYS A 61 23.22 -18.78 -44.67
CA LYS A 61 22.53 -19.35 -45.85
C LYS A 61 22.43 -18.34 -47.01
N THR A 62 22.27 -17.06 -46.71
CA THR A 62 22.15 -16.00 -47.73
C THR A 62 23.47 -15.70 -48.45
N LEU A 63 24.61 -16.13 -47.90
CA LEU A 63 25.90 -16.01 -48.58
C LEU A 63 25.92 -16.92 -49.82
N GLN A 64 25.94 -16.33 -51.01
CA GLN A 64 26.09 -17.05 -52.29
C GLN A 64 27.53 -17.55 -52.47
N HIS A 65 28.03 -18.37 -51.55
CA HIS A 65 29.37 -18.93 -51.56
C HIS A 65 29.33 -20.45 -51.42
N PRO A 66 30.14 -21.24 -52.16
CA PRO A 66 30.17 -22.71 -52.08
C PRO A 66 30.39 -23.32 -50.68
N ILE A 67 30.81 -22.50 -49.71
CA ILE A 67 31.03 -22.92 -48.31
C ILE A 67 29.70 -23.22 -47.62
N THR A 68 28.58 -22.66 -48.07
CA THR A 68 27.24 -22.91 -47.50
C THR A 68 26.68 -24.27 -47.90
N GLN A 69 27.24 -24.90 -48.94
CA GLN A 69 26.84 -26.23 -49.42
C GLN A 69 27.82 -27.33 -48.99
N SER A 70 28.87 -26.98 -48.26
CA SER A 70 29.86 -27.94 -47.75
C SER A 70 29.23 -28.90 -46.73
N GLN A 71 29.86 -30.06 -46.54
CA GLN A 71 29.42 -31.02 -45.53
C GLN A 71 29.44 -30.40 -44.12
N GLU A 72 30.45 -29.57 -43.83
CA GLU A 72 30.59 -28.86 -42.57
C GLU A 72 29.44 -27.85 -42.31
N ALA A 73 28.90 -27.23 -43.37
CA ALA A 73 27.75 -26.33 -43.27
C ALA A 73 26.45 -27.10 -42.97
N LYS A 74 26.25 -28.27 -43.58
CA LYS A 74 25.11 -29.15 -43.28
C LYS A 74 25.13 -29.63 -41.83
N ASP A 75 26.29 -30.02 -41.33
CA ASP A 75 26.47 -30.41 -39.92
C ASP A 75 26.12 -29.27 -38.96
N ILE A 76 26.35 -28.01 -39.33
CA ILE A 76 25.98 -26.83 -38.54
C ILE A 76 24.45 -26.65 -38.52
N TYR A 77 23.78 -26.82 -39.66
CA TYR A 77 22.33 -26.72 -39.75
C TYR A 77 21.64 -27.79 -38.90
N GLU A 78 22.08 -29.06 -39.00
CA GLU A 78 21.55 -30.16 -38.18
C GLU A 78 21.75 -29.92 -36.69
N LYS A 79 22.96 -29.48 -36.27
CA LYS A 79 23.23 -29.16 -34.86
C LYS A 79 22.31 -28.05 -34.34
N ASN A 80 22.05 -27.03 -35.14
CA ASN A 80 21.13 -25.98 -34.76
C ASN A 80 19.69 -26.47 -34.65
N GLU A 81 19.22 -27.30 -35.58
CA GLU A 81 17.88 -27.91 -35.46
C GLU A 81 17.72 -28.74 -34.19
N ILE A 82 18.76 -29.51 -33.80
CA ILE A 82 18.79 -30.26 -32.54
C ILE A 82 18.75 -29.33 -31.32
N ILE A 83 19.46 -28.20 -31.35
CA ILE A 83 19.43 -27.22 -30.25
C ILE A 83 18.04 -26.59 -30.15
N GLN A 84 17.43 -26.23 -31.28
CA GLN A 84 16.10 -25.65 -31.29
C GLN A 84 15.02 -26.61 -30.84
N SER A 85 15.10 -27.89 -31.23
CA SER A 85 14.14 -28.90 -30.74
C SER A 85 14.23 -29.03 -29.23
N LYS A 86 15.44 -29.12 -28.66
CA LYS A 86 15.64 -29.16 -27.21
C LYS A 86 15.10 -27.91 -26.50
N ILE A 87 15.29 -26.73 -27.07
CA ILE A 87 14.74 -25.49 -26.51
C ILE A 87 13.21 -25.53 -26.53
N ARG A 88 12.59 -25.93 -27.66
CA ARG A 88 11.12 -26.07 -27.77
C ARG A 88 10.55 -27.09 -26.79
N ASP A 89 11.23 -28.20 -26.58
CA ASP A 89 10.82 -29.22 -25.61
C ASP A 89 10.84 -28.67 -24.18
N LEU A 90 11.87 -27.90 -23.82
CA LEU A 90 11.94 -27.24 -22.51
C LEU A 90 10.87 -26.16 -22.33
N GLN A 91 10.64 -25.33 -23.37
CA GLN A 91 9.57 -24.32 -23.37
C GLN A 91 8.21 -24.98 -23.10
N SER A 92 7.93 -26.07 -23.82
CA SER A 92 6.69 -26.82 -23.68
C SER A 92 6.53 -27.41 -22.28
N LYS A 93 7.59 -28.01 -21.71
CA LYS A 93 7.56 -28.56 -20.35
C LYS A 93 7.25 -27.49 -19.30
N LEU A 94 7.97 -26.37 -19.32
CA LEU A 94 7.78 -25.26 -18.37
C LEU A 94 6.37 -24.68 -18.47
N PHE A 95 5.87 -24.52 -19.69
CA PHE A 95 4.53 -23.98 -19.92
C PHE A 95 3.43 -24.95 -19.47
N LEU A 96 3.59 -26.26 -19.72
CA LEU A 96 2.65 -27.28 -19.27
C LEU A 96 2.61 -27.41 -17.75
N GLU A 97 3.76 -27.39 -17.08
CA GLU A 97 3.84 -27.37 -15.62
C GLU A 97 3.11 -26.14 -15.04
N TRP A 98 3.29 -24.99 -15.67
CA TRP A 98 2.60 -23.76 -15.27
C TRP A 98 1.08 -23.86 -15.47
N ILE A 99 0.61 -24.34 -16.63
CA ILE A 99 -0.82 -24.54 -16.91
C ILE A 99 -1.49 -25.44 -15.87
N GLN A 100 -0.81 -26.48 -15.39
CA GLN A 100 -1.38 -27.41 -14.41
C GLN A 100 -1.53 -26.76 -13.02
N VAL A 101 -0.57 -25.93 -12.62
CA VAL A 101 -0.52 -25.42 -11.24
C VAL A 101 -1.34 -24.14 -11.05
N ILE A 102 -1.42 -23.28 -12.08
CA ILE A 102 -2.04 -21.96 -11.95
C ILE A 102 -3.55 -21.98 -11.66
N PRO A 103 -4.40 -22.78 -12.34
CA PRO A 103 -5.83 -22.82 -12.09
C PRO A 103 -6.18 -23.09 -10.61
N ASP A 104 -5.48 -24.03 -9.99
CA ASP A 104 -5.68 -24.42 -8.59
C ASP A 104 -5.16 -23.35 -7.63
N GLN A 105 -4.03 -22.72 -7.94
CA GLN A 105 -3.50 -21.61 -7.15
C GLN A 105 -4.43 -20.39 -7.18
N ILE A 106 -4.98 -20.03 -8.34
CA ILE A 106 -5.95 -18.94 -8.46
C ILE A 106 -7.17 -19.27 -7.60
N GLU A 107 -7.75 -20.46 -7.76
CA GLU A 107 -8.96 -20.82 -7.03
C GLU A 107 -8.75 -20.85 -5.50
N LYS A 108 -7.62 -21.38 -5.05
CA LYS A 108 -7.27 -21.39 -3.62
C LYS A 108 -7.09 -19.98 -3.07
N ASN A 109 -6.35 -19.13 -3.79
CA ASN A 109 -6.05 -17.77 -3.35
C ASN A 109 -7.30 -16.86 -3.41
N MET A 110 -8.20 -17.08 -4.37
CA MET A 110 -9.47 -16.36 -4.48
C MET A 110 -10.49 -16.72 -3.39
N LYS A 111 -10.38 -17.93 -2.82
CA LYS A 111 -11.19 -18.38 -1.67
C LYS A 111 -10.68 -17.87 -0.32
N GLU A 112 -9.51 -17.24 -0.27
CA GLU A 112 -9.00 -16.68 0.98
C GLU A 112 -9.87 -15.50 1.47
N SER A 113 -9.89 -15.31 2.79
CA SER A 113 -10.56 -14.18 3.43
C SER A 113 -9.90 -12.85 3.04
N LEU A 114 -10.63 -11.74 3.13
CA LEU A 114 -10.12 -10.41 2.76
C LEU A 114 -9.09 -9.85 3.75
N PHE A 115 -9.26 -10.16 5.04
CA PHE A 115 -8.43 -9.61 6.11
C PHE A 115 -7.75 -10.71 6.92
N LYS A 116 -6.51 -10.44 7.34
CA LYS A 116 -5.81 -11.21 8.38
C LYS A 116 -5.54 -10.29 9.57
N ARG A 117 -5.95 -10.74 10.76
CA ARG A 117 -5.64 -10.05 12.02
C ARG A 117 -4.40 -10.68 12.64
N ASP A 118 -3.41 -9.86 12.93
CA ASP A 118 -2.25 -10.30 13.70
C ASP A 118 -2.66 -10.46 15.18
N ILE A 119 -2.45 -11.66 15.72
CA ILE A 119 -2.86 -12.06 17.07
C ILE A 119 -2.11 -11.23 18.13
N GLN A 120 -0.84 -10.88 17.87
CA GLN A 120 -0.03 -10.16 18.86
C GLN A 120 -0.22 -8.65 18.79
N THR A 121 -0.25 -8.09 17.58
CA THR A 121 -0.34 -6.63 17.41
C THR A 121 -1.76 -6.10 17.32
N LYS A 122 -2.77 -6.99 17.22
CA LYS A 122 -4.18 -6.70 16.90
C LYS A 122 -4.37 -5.87 15.62
N LYS A 123 -3.32 -5.69 14.82
CA LYS A 123 -3.35 -4.96 13.56
C LYS A 123 -3.96 -5.81 12.47
N ILE A 124 -4.65 -5.15 11.57
CA ILE A 124 -5.25 -5.80 10.41
C ILE A 124 -4.32 -5.60 9.23
N ARG A 125 -4.17 -6.65 8.43
CA ARG A 125 -3.48 -6.62 7.14
C ARG A 125 -4.40 -7.17 6.06
N LEU A 126 -4.27 -6.63 4.85
CA LEU A 126 -4.98 -7.14 3.70
C LEU A 126 -4.42 -8.52 3.37
N ASN A 127 -5.31 -9.48 3.16
CA ASN A 127 -4.93 -10.82 2.77
C ASN A 127 -5.02 -10.99 1.26
N PHE A 128 -4.16 -10.26 0.55
CA PHE A 128 -3.96 -10.42 -0.88
C PHE A 128 -2.65 -11.16 -1.12
N ASN A 129 -2.74 -12.41 -1.64
CA ASN A 129 -1.56 -13.23 -1.84
C ASN A 129 -0.69 -12.65 -2.97
N PRO A 130 0.61 -12.34 -2.74
CA PRO A 130 1.52 -11.85 -3.79
C PRO A 130 1.65 -12.81 -4.98
N GLN A 131 1.26 -14.08 -4.83
CA GLN A 131 1.18 -15.01 -5.95
C GLN A 131 0.17 -14.57 -7.01
N LEU A 132 -0.97 -13.96 -6.65
CA LEU A 132 -1.95 -13.48 -7.63
C LEU A 132 -1.38 -12.36 -8.50
N SER A 133 -0.63 -11.42 -7.91
CA SER A 133 0.03 -10.37 -8.69
C SER A 133 1.19 -10.90 -9.53
N ALA A 134 1.88 -11.97 -9.09
CA ALA A 134 2.86 -12.67 -9.89
C ALA A 134 2.22 -13.35 -11.11
N ILE A 135 1.09 -14.04 -10.93
CA ILE A 135 0.33 -14.68 -12.01
C ILE A 135 -0.18 -13.65 -13.01
N LEU A 136 -0.76 -12.54 -12.55
CA LEU A 136 -1.22 -11.46 -13.41
C LEU A 136 -0.08 -10.87 -14.24
N ARG A 137 1.12 -10.76 -13.66
CA ARG A 137 2.31 -10.33 -14.39
C ARG A 137 2.74 -11.38 -15.43
N GLU A 138 2.74 -12.67 -15.08
CA GLU A 138 3.01 -13.76 -16.03
C GLU A 138 2.07 -13.68 -17.23
N VAL A 139 0.75 -13.61 -17.00
CA VAL A 139 -0.26 -13.55 -18.07
C VAL A 139 -0.04 -12.33 -18.97
N HIS A 140 0.24 -11.17 -18.38
CA HIS A 140 0.54 -9.96 -19.16
C HIS A 140 1.72 -10.16 -20.11
N TYR A 141 2.84 -10.72 -19.63
CA TYR A 141 4.00 -10.98 -20.49
C TYR A 141 3.78 -12.12 -21.48
N LEU A 142 2.99 -13.14 -21.14
CA LEU A 142 2.63 -14.22 -22.08
C LEU A 142 1.81 -13.69 -23.25
N LYS A 143 0.86 -12.78 -23.00
CA LYS A 143 0.12 -12.07 -24.06
C LYS A 143 1.04 -11.23 -24.96
N LEU A 144 2.03 -10.56 -24.38
CA LEU A 144 3.04 -9.79 -25.13
C LEU A 144 3.93 -10.64 -26.04
N ILE A 145 4.08 -11.92 -25.74
CA ILE A 145 4.88 -12.89 -26.53
C ILE A 145 3.98 -13.70 -27.48
N ASP A 146 2.68 -13.34 -27.57
CA ASP A 146 1.67 -14.05 -28.36
C ASP A 146 1.69 -15.57 -28.11
N GLN A 147 1.84 -15.98 -26.84
CA GLN A 147 1.81 -17.40 -26.47
C GLN A 147 0.37 -17.92 -26.42
N ASP A 148 0.09 -18.93 -27.22
CA ASP A 148 -1.19 -19.65 -27.22
C ASP A 148 -1.33 -20.61 -26.03
N GLY A 149 -2.57 -20.93 -25.65
CA GLY A 149 -2.86 -21.94 -24.62
C GLY A 149 -2.83 -21.41 -23.18
N ILE A 150 -2.95 -20.11 -22.97
CA ILE A 150 -3.12 -19.51 -21.63
C ILE A 150 -4.43 -20.04 -21.02
N PRO A 151 -4.44 -20.53 -19.77
CA PRO A 151 -5.65 -21.02 -19.11
C PRO A 151 -6.75 -19.96 -19.03
N GLU A 152 -8.00 -20.35 -19.33
CA GLU A 152 -9.17 -19.46 -19.29
C GLU A 152 -9.33 -18.75 -17.93
N LYS A 153 -9.17 -19.49 -16.82
CA LYS A 153 -9.20 -18.91 -15.46
C LYS A 153 -8.17 -17.78 -15.25
N ALA A 154 -7.02 -17.83 -15.92
CA ALA A 154 -5.99 -16.81 -15.80
C ALA A 154 -6.35 -15.56 -16.64
N LEU A 155 -7.04 -15.74 -17.77
CA LEU A 155 -7.59 -14.65 -18.58
C LEU A 155 -8.74 -13.94 -17.86
N GLU A 156 -9.67 -14.70 -17.27
CA GLU A 156 -10.75 -14.14 -16.45
C GLU A 156 -10.22 -13.32 -15.26
N LEU A 157 -9.14 -13.79 -14.62
CA LEU A 157 -8.48 -13.08 -13.54
C LEU A 157 -7.88 -11.76 -14.03
N GLU A 158 -7.31 -11.74 -15.22
CA GLU A 158 -6.75 -10.52 -15.82
C GLU A 158 -7.83 -9.49 -16.16
N GLU A 159 -8.99 -9.92 -16.68
CA GLU A 159 -10.13 -9.03 -16.91
C GLU A 159 -10.61 -8.38 -15.61
N LYS A 160 -10.60 -9.15 -14.51
CA LYS A 160 -10.95 -8.67 -13.16
C LYS A 160 -9.79 -7.96 -12.45
N ASN A 161 -8.61 -7.86 -13.06
CA ASN A 161 -7.43 -7.29 -12.39
C ASN A 161 -7.63 -5.83 -12.00
N GLU A 162 -8.18 -5.01 -12.90
CA GLU A 162 -8.42 -3.59 -12.63
C GLU A 162 -9.42 -3.37 -11.49
N THR A 163 -10.45 -4.22 -11.39
CA THR A 163 -11.41 -4.15 -10.27
C THR A 163 -10.74 -4.59 -8.97
N MET A 164 -10.00 -5.70 -8.99
CA MET A 164 -9.25 -6.20 -7.82
C MET A 164 -8.18 -5.23 -7.34
N ARG A 165 -7.52 -4.50 -8.25
CA ARG A 165 -6.57 -3.45 -7.92
C ARG A 165 -7.24 -2.29 -7.19
N LYS A 166 -8.37 -1.79 -7.72
CA LYS A 166 -9.17 -0.76 -7.05
C LYS A 166 -9.64 -1.22 -5.67
N PHE A 167 -10.03 -2.49 -5.53
CA PHE A 167 -10.44 -3.07 -4.24
C PHE A 167 -9.27 -3.09 -3.25
N THR A 168 -8.11 -3.56 -3.71
CA THR A 168 -6.87 -3.62 -2.93
C THR A 168 -6.44 -2.24 -2.46
N GLU A 169 -6.48 -1.24 -3.34
CA GLU A 169 -6.13 0.15 -3.00
C GLU A 169 -7.09 0.74 -1.96
N LYS A 170 -8.42 0.62 -2.18
CA LYS A 170 -9.42 1.11 -1.22
C LYS A 170 -9.30 0.43 0.15
N LEU A 171 -9.18 -0.90 0.17
CA LEU A 171 -9.04 -1.65 1.42
C LEU A 171 -7.73 -1.34 2.14
N ASN A 172 -6.61 -1.18 1.42
CA ASN A 172 -5.34 -0.78 2.04
C ASN A 172 -5.43 0.61 2.68
N SER A 173 -6.10 1.57 2.05
CA SER A 173 -6.37 2.88 2.64
C SER A 173 -7.22 2.76 3.90
N THR A 174 -8.32 2.00 3.85
CA THR A 174 -9.18 1.71 5.02
C THR A 174 -8.39 1.10 6.17
N ILE A 175 -7.57 0.07 5.90
CA ILE A 175 -6.74 -0.60 6.91
C ILE A 175 -5.72 0.37 7.51
N THR A 176 -5.10 1.20 6.67
CA THR A 176 -4.10 2.18 7.11
C THR A 176 -4.74 3.21 8.05
N TRP A 177 -5.90 3.75 7.69
CA TRP A 177 -6.65 4.68 8.54
C TRP A 177 -7.12 4.02 9.83
N TYR A 178 -7.71 2.83 9.76
CA TYR A 178 -8.14 2.11 10.96
C TYR A 178 -6.97 1.81 11.93
N ASN A 179 -5.83 1.35 11.41
CA ASN A 179 -4.63 1.14 12.23
C ASN A 179 -4.08 2.45 12.80
N LYS A 180 -4.18 3.57 12.05
CA LYS A 180 -3.80 4.92 12.51
C LYS A 180 -4.73 5.38 13.65
N ILE A 181 -6.04 5.20 13.51
CA ILE A 181 -7.04 5.50 14.55
C ILE A 181 -6.68 4.75 15.83
N ARG A 182 -6.57 3.41 15.78
CA ARG A 182 -6.21 2.61 16.94
C ARG A 182 -4.89 3.00 17.61
N LYS A 183 -3.93 3.54 16.87
CA LYS A 183 -2.64 3.99 17.42
C LYS A 183 -2.70 5.40 18.01
N THR A 184 -3.55 6.28 17.48
CA THR A 184 -3.50 7.73 17.75
C THR A 184 -4.65 8.22 18.62
N THR A 185 -5.67 7.40 18.86
CA THR A 185 -6.79 7.75 19.73
C THR A 185 -6.40 7.58 21.19
N ARG A 186 -6.64 8.62 21.99
CA ARG A 186 -6.46 8.59 23.46
C ARG A 186 -7.66 7.94 24.13
N ASP A 187 -7.50 7.42 25.34
CA ASP A 187 -8.58 6.70 26.04
C ASP A 187 -9.88 7.52 26.20
N VAL A 188 -9.76 8.82 26.43
CA VAL A 188 -10.91 9.75 26.54
C VAL A 188 -11.65 9.92 25.20
N GLU A 189 -10.92 10.03 24.09
CA GLU A 189 -11.49 10.09 22.73
C GLU A 189 -12.04 8.72 22.30
N TYR A 190 -11.37 7.64 22.73
CA TYR A 190 -11.76 6.26 22.42
C TYR A 190 -13.13 5.92 22.98
N ASN A 191 -13.42 6.35 24.22
CA ASN A 191 -14.71 6.11 24.86
C ASN A 191 -15.89 6.72 24.08
N LEU A 192 -15.67 7.87 23.42
CA LEU A 192 -16.68 8.54 22.59
C LEU A 192 -16.94 7.77 21.29
N ILE A 193 -15.89 7.24 20.67
CA ILE A 193 -15.96 6.53 19.38
C ILE A 193 -16.10 5.01 19.51
N ALA A 194 -16.17 4.48 20.74
CA ALA A 194 -16.12 3.04 21.00
C ALA A 194 -17.26 2.27 20.28
N THR A 195 -18.45 2.86 20.17
CA THR A 195 -19.59 2.27 19.46
C THR A 195 -19.34 2.21 17.95
N GLU A 196 -18.81 3.30 17.36
CA GLU A 196 -18.46 3.34 15.93
C GLU A 196 -17.33 2.36 15.61
N ILE A 197 -16.30 2.26 16.47
CA ILE A 197 -15.23 1.27 16.34
C ILE A 197 -15.78 -0.15 16.45
N SER A 198 -16.70 -0.43 17.39
CA SER A 198 -17.30 -1.76 17.52
C SER A 198 -18.11 -2.15 16.28
N ASN A 199 -18.81 -1.19 15.66
CA ASN A 199 -19.51 -1.44 14.40
C ASN A 199 -18.52 -1.76 13.27
N ILE A 200 -17.43 -1.01 13.16
CA ILE A 200 -16.34 -1.27 12.20
C ILE A 200 -15.70 -2.65 12.46
N ASP A 201 -15.42 -2.98 13.72
CA ASP A 201 -14.88 -4.29 14.11
C ASP A 201 -15.81 -5.43 13.67
N SER A 202 -17.13 -5.28 13.88
CA SER A 202 -18.10 -6.29 13.45
C SER A 202 -18.12 -6.48 11.93
N LEU A 203 -17.96 -5.39 11.16
CA LEU A 203 -17.85 -5.47 9.70
C LEU A 203 -16.57 -6.18 9.30
N ILE A 204 -15.44 -5.80 9.90
CA ILE A 204 -14.15 -6.43 9.67
C ILE A 204 -14.20 -7.94 9.97
N ASP A 205 -14.85 -8.35 11.06
CA ASP A 205 -15.03 -9.76 11.41
C ASP A 205 -15.91 -10.50 10.39
N LYS A 206 -16.96 -9.86 9.84
CA LYS A 206 -17.69 -10.39 8.68
C LYS A 206 -16.79 -10.51 7.45
N GLY A 207 -15.91 -9.53 7.20
CA GLY A 207 -14.89 -9.56 6.15
C GLY A 207 -13.86 -10.68 6.31
N GLN A 208 -13.65 -11.19 7.52
CA GLN A 208 -12.75 -12.32 7.80
C GLN A 208 -13.44 -13.68 7.62
N THR A 209 -14.75 -13.76 7.89
CA THR A 209 -15.48 -15.02 8.01
C THR A 209 -16.39 -15.33 6.82
N GLN A 210 -16.99 -14.30 6.21
CA GLN A 210 -18.06 -14.45 5.23
C GLN A 210 -17.68 -13.99 3.81
N PHE A 211 -16.70 -13.10 3.67
CA PHE A 211 -16.30 -12.57 2.36
C PHE A 211 -15.00 -13.17 1.84
N SER A 212 -15.06 -13.70 0.62
CA SER A 212 -13.92 -14.13 -0.19
C SER A 212 -13.78 -13.22 -1.40
N TRP A 213 -12.60 -13.16 -2.03
CA TRP A 213 -12.31 -12.30 -3.19
C TRP A 213 -13.20 -12.57 -4.42
N ASN A 214 -13.91 -13.70 -4.46
CA ASN A 214 -14.82 -14.07 -5.54
C ASN A 214 -16.31 -13.72 -5.28
N SER A 215 -16.63 -13.13 -4.12
CA SER A 215 -18.02 -12.78 -3.78
C SER A 215 -18.49 -11.56 -4.59
N GLN A 216 -19.75 -11.55 -5.00
CA GLN A 216 -20.28 -10.51 -5.90
C GLN A 216 -20.61 -9.19 -5.16
N ASP A 217 -20.95 -9.28 -3.88
CA ASP A 217 -21.38 -8.14 -3.04
C ASP A 217 -20.23 -7.46 -2.27
N ILE A 218 -18.96 -7.77 -2.59
CA ILE A 218 -17.82 -7.20 -1.86
C ILE A 218 -17.76 -5.69 -2.05
N TRP A 219 -18.15 -5.16 -3.22
CA TRP A 219 -18.06 -3.74 -3.52
C TRP A 219 -18.88 -2.88 -2.55
N ASP A 220 -20.16 -3.19 -2.37
CA ASP A 220 -21.03 -2.41 -1.49
C ASP A 220 -20.61 -2.52 -0.03
N TYR A 221 -20.19 -3.71 0.40
CA TYR A 221 -19.59 -3.92 1.71
C TYR A 221 -18.32 -3.07 1.89
N MET A 222 -17.43 -3.04 0.90
CA MET A 222 -16.19 -2.25 0.93
C MET A 222 -16.45 -0.76 0.96
N VAL A 223 -17.39 -0.27 0.16
CA VAL A 223 -17.76 1.15 0.13
C VAL A 223 -18.35 1.57 1.47
N ASN A 224 -19.20 0.74 2.07
CA ASN A 224 -19.73 0.99 3.40
C ASN A 224 -18.63 1.01 4.47
N LEU A 225 -17.77 -0.01 4.51
CA LEU A 225 -16.65 -0.07 5.47
C LEU A 225 -15.70 1.12 5.30
N HIS A 226 -15.36 1.46 4.06
CA HIS A 226 -14.49 2.60 3.75
C HIS A 226 -15.12 3.91 4.22
N GLY A 227 -16.40 4.16 3.89
CA GLY A 227 -17.10 5.37 4.31
C GLY A 227 -17.21 5.52 5.83
N LEU A 228 -17.45 4.43 6.57
CA LEU A 228 -17.47 4.47 8.03
C LEU A 228 -16.10 4.81 8.63
N VAL A 229 -15.03 4.21 8.11
CA VAL A 229 -13.65 4.49 8.57
C VAL A 229 -13.21 5.89 8.16
N GLU A 230 -13.58 6.34 6.96
CA GLU A 230 -13.28 7.69 6.45
C GLU A 230 -13.97 8.76 7.30
N ASN A 231 -15.27 8.59 7.59
CA ASN A 231 -16.01 9.50 8.46
C ASN A 231 -15.35 9.56 9.85
N LEU A 232 -15.04 8.41 10.45
CA LEU A 232 -14.38 8.36 11.76
C LEU A 232 -13.00 9.02 11.74
N GLN A 233 -12.21 8.80 10.68
CA GLN A 233 -10.90 9.41 10.52
C GLN A 233 -11.02 10.94 10.37
N SER A 234 -11.96 11.42 9.56
CA SER A 234 -12.25 12.85 9.38
C SER A 234 -12.67 13.50 10.68
N HIS A 235 -13.54 12.84 11.45
CA HIS A 235 -14.00 13.30 12.76
C HIS A 235 -12.84 13.45 13.75
N LEU A 236 -11.96 12.44 13.81
CA LEU A 236 -10.79 12.48 14.69
C LEU A 236 -9.75 13.51 14.26
N GLU A 237 -9.54 13.70 12.96
CA GLU A 237 -8.65 14.75 12.46
C GLU A 237 -9.19 16.14 12.78
N LYS A 238 -10.49 16.39 12.55
CA LYS A 238 -11.13 17.65 12.94
C LYS A 238 -11.07 17.90 14.44
N SER A 239 -11.37 16.89 15.26
CA SER A 239 -11.27 17.00 16.73
C SER A 239 -9.86 17.37 17.17
N LYS A 240 -8.82 16.81 16.54
CA LYS A 240 -7.43 17.14 16.84
C LYS A 240 -7.06 18.55 16.41
N THR A 241 -7.46 18.96 15.21
CA THR A 241 -7.27 20.35 14.73
C THR A 241 -7.94 21.34 15.68
N ASN A 242 -9.17 21.06 16.12
CA ASN A 242 -9.89 21.90 17.08
C ASN A 242 -9.17 21.99 18.43
N LEU A 243 -8.63 20.87 18.93
CA LEU A 243 -7.81 20.88 20.14
C LEU A 243 -6.51 21.68 19.97
N GLU A 244 -5.88 21.62 18.80
CA GLU A 244 -4.71 22.45 18.49
C GLU A 244 -5.06 23.93 18.40
N GLU A 245 -6.20 24.28 17.83
CA GLU A 245 -6.71 25.66 17.83
C GLU A 245 -6.95 26.19 19.25
N ILE A 246 -7.58 25.39 20.12
CA ILE A 246 -7.78 25.75 21.54
C ILE A 246 -6.42 26.00 22.23
N ARG A 247 -5.43 25.14 22.00
CA ARG A 247 -4.08 25.35 22.55
C ARG A 247 -3.44 26.61 21.99
N ASN A 248 -3.51 26.83 20.69
CA ASN A 248 -2.91 28.00 20.03
C ASN A 248 -3.56 29.31 20.46
N ALA A 249 -4.87 29.31 20.70
CA ALA A 249 -5.59 30.43 21.28
C ALA A 249 -5.05 30.78 22.67
N LEU A 250 -4.70 29.79 23.51
CA LEU A 250 -4.27 29.99 24.89
C LEU A 250 -2.75 30.27 25.06
N ILE A 251 -1.91 29.91 24.09
CA ILE A 251 -0.45 30.10 24.15
C ILE A 251 -0.02 31.57 24.37
N PRO A 252 -0.56 32.58 23.65
CA PRO A 252 -0.21 33.98 23.88
C PRO A 252 -0.51 34.41 25.32
N TYR A 253 -1.57 33.85 25.91
CA TYR A 253 -1.98 34.20 27.26
C TYR A 253 -1.01 33.69 28.32
N ALA A 254 -0.52 32.46 28.14
CA ALA A 254 0.46 31.86 29.03
C ALA A 254 1.87 32.46 28.88
N ARG A 255 2.21 33.06 27.73
CA ARG A 255 3.53 33.64 27.45
C ARG A 255 3.65 35.11 27.80
N GLN A 256 2.57 35.88 27.65
CA GLN A 256 2.59 37.32 27.88
C GLN A 256 2.05 37.64 29.28
N PRO A 257 2.87 38.17 30.21
CA PRO A 257 2.41 38.56 31.53
C PRO A 257 1.43 39.74 31.44
N LEU A 258 0.48 39.79 32.37
CA LEU A 258 -0.55 40.84 32.42
C LEU A 258 0.05 42.25 32.60
N PHE A 259 1.16 42.35 33.33
CA PHE A 259 1.89 43.59 33.53
C PHE A 259 3.33 43.40 33.08
N GLU A 260 3.76 44.26 32.18
CA GLU A 260 5.15 44.35 31.73
C GLU A 260 5.84 45.54 32.42
N ARG A 261 7.17 45.47 32.51
CA ARG A 261 8.00 46.60 32.98
C ARG A 261 7.95 47.73 31.96
N ARG A 262 8.00 48.98 32.42
CA ARG A 262 8.02 50.15 31.52
C ARG A 262 9.20 50.02 30.55
N ASP A 263 8.93 50.09 29.25
CA ASP A 263 9.92 49.94 28.16
C ASP A 263 10.70 48.60 28.12
N GLY A 264 10.22 47.56 28.81
CA GLY A 264 10.86 46.23 28.82
C GLY A 264 12.24 46.17 29.50
N ARG A 265 12.67 47.26 30.15
CA ARG A 265 13.96 47.33 30.86
C ARG A 265 13.84 46.67 32.23
N LYS A 266 14.90 45.98 32.68
CA LYS A 266 14.92 45.36 34.01
C LYS A 266 14.91 46.39 35.15
N ASP A 267 15.31 47.61 34.83
CA ASP A 267 15.60 48.69 35.78
C ASP A 267 14.37 49.57 36.06
N THR A 268 13.25 49.30 35.37
CA THR A 268 12.00 50.05 35.49
C THR A 268 10.94 49.28 36.27
N CYS A 269 10.07 50.03 36.93
CA CYS A 269 8.91 49.50 37.66
C CYS A 269 7.85 48.93 36.69
N LEU A 270 6.96 48.09 37.23
CA LEU A 270 5.78 47.60 36.53
C LEU A 270 4.90 48.77 36.08
N HIS A 271 4.40 48.73 34.85
CA HIS A 271 3.56 49.79 34.29
C HIS A 271 2.12 49.72 34.85
N ILE A 272 1.88 50.41 35.98
CA ILE A 272 0.61 50.35 36.73
C ILE A 272 -0.41 51.43 36.30
N GLU A 273 0.04 52.48 35.61
CA GLU A 273 -0.79 53.66 35.27
C GLU A 273 -2.02 53.35 34.39
N SER A 274 -2.02 52.22 33.66
CA SER A 274 -3.15 51.75 32.81
C SER A 274 -3.75 50.44 33.32
N ARG A 275 -3.71 50.19 34.63
CA ARG A 275 -4.09 48.89 35.20
C ARG A 275 -5.52 48.48 34.85
N GLU A 276 -6.48 49.38 35.04
CA GLU A 276 -7.90 49.07 34.81
C GLU A 276 -8.17 48.79 33.32
N GLU A 277 -7.61 49.60 32.43
CA GLU A 277 -7.74 49.42 30.98
C GLU A 277 -7.08 48.13 30.48
N ARG A 278 -5.87 47.79 30.96
CA ARG A 278 -5.16 46.55 30.58
C ARG A 278 -5.87 45.31 31.10
N VAL A 279 -6.38 45.36 32.34
CA VAL A 279 -7.18 44.27 32.92
C VAL A 279 -8.48 44.10 32.16
N ALA A 280 -9.20 45.19 31.87
CA ALA A 280 -10.44 45.15 31.10
C ALA A 280 -10.22 44.62 29.68
N LYS A 281 -9.15 45.07 29.00
CA LYS A 281 -8.77 44.60 27.67
C LYS A 281 -8.46 43.10 27.69
N ARG A 282 -7.59 42.64 28.58
CA ARG A 282 -7.22 41.22 28.70
C ARG A 282 -8.43 40.35 29.06
N PHE A 283 -9.29 40.83 29.95
CA PHE A 283 -10.52 40.13 30.31
C PHE A 283 -11.48 40.02 29.11
N SER A 284 -11.59 41.08 28.29
CA SER A 284 -12.40 41.05 27.07
C SER A 284 -11.85 40.07 26.02
N GLU A 285 -10.53 40.01 25.86
CA GLU A 285 -9.84 39.07 24.96
C GLU A 285 -10.04 37.62 25.43
N ILE A 286 -9.82 37.33 26.71
CA ILE A 286 -10.06 35.99 27.29
C ILE A 286 -11.53 35.58 27.16
N LYS A 287 -12.47 36.52 27.31
CA LYS A 287 -13.89 36.24 27.13
C LYS A 287 -14.21 35.87 25.67
N GLN A 288 -13.65 36.60 24.70
CA GLN A 288 -13.80 36.28 23.27
C GLN A 288 -13.20 34.92 22.93
N GLU A 289 -12.02 34.59 23.44
CA GLU A 289 -11.42 33.26 23.27
C GLU A 289 -12.24 32.17 23.97
N GLY A 290 -12.83 32.47 25.13
CA GLY A 290 -13.77 31.57 25.81
C GLY A 290 -15.00 31.25 24.96
N ASP A 291 -15.56 32.25 24.27
CA ASP A 291 -16.68 32.05 23.34
C ASP A 291 -16.24 31.25 22.10
N ARG A 292 -15.00 31.46 21.61
CA ARG A 292 -14.40 30.64 20.54
C ARG A 292 -14.19 29.19 20.96
N ILE A 293 -13.69 28.94 22.16
CA ILE A 293 -13.51 27.59 22.71
C ILE A 293 -14.87 26.88 22.83
N ARG A 294 -15.91 27.59 23.28
CA ARG A 294 -17.29 27.06 23.32
C ARG A 294 -17.82 26.72 21.93
N PHE A 295 -17.52 27.55 20.93
CA PHE A 295 -17.87 27.25 19.54
C PHE A 295 -17.18 25.98 19.04
N LEU A 296 -15.86 25.85 19.25
CA LEU A 296 -15.08 24.65 18.88
C LEU A 296 -15.55 23.39 19.64
N LEU A 297 -15.99 23.54 20.89
CA LEU A 297 -16.60 22.46 21.67
C LEU A 297 -17.94 22.01 21.10
N ASN A 298 -18.79 22.95 20.66
CA ASN A 298 -20.05 22.62 19.99
C ASN A 298 -19.80 21.94 18.65
N GLU A 299 -18.80 22.37 17.87
CA GLU A 299 -18.41 21.66 16.65
C GLU A 299 -17.94 20.23 16.95
N ASN A 300 -17.13 20.02 18.00
CA ASN A 300 -16.74 18.69 18.43
C ASN A 300 -17.95 17.85 18.88
N MET A 301 -18.94 18.46 19.53
CA MET A 301 -20.17 17.78 19.95
C MET A 301 -20.98 17.27 18.75
N HIS A 302 -21.11 18.09 17.70
CA HIS A 302 -21.73 17.69 16.44
C HIS A 302 -20.93 16.58 15.75
N ILE A 303 -19.60 16.67 15.73
CA ILE A 303 -18.70 15.67 15.13
C ILE A 303 -18.85 14.30 15.80
N PHE A 304 -18.96 14.24 17.13
CA PHE A 304 -19.18 13.00 17.87
C PHE A 304 -20.65 12.57 17.94
N LYS A 305 -21.56 13.29 17.25
CA LYS A 305 -23.01 13.05 17.25
C LYS A 305 -23.61 13.02 18.67
N MET A 306 -23.08 13.84 19.57
CA MET A 306 -23.50 13.91 20.97
C MET A 306 -24.59 14.97 21.21
N ASP A 307 -25.13 15.58 20.15
CA ASP A 307 -26.13 16.67 20.22
C ASP A 307 -27.37 16.35 21.07
N GLN A 308 -27.75 15.07 21.13
CA GLN A 308 -28.90 14.59 21.92
C GLN A 308 -28.49 13.93 23.25
N ASN A 309 -27.19 13.71 23.46
CA ASN A 309 -26.60 13.00 24.60
C ASN A 309 -25.56 13.83 25.35
N ALA A 310 -25.76 15.15 25.44
CA ALA A 310 -24.86 16.07 26.13
C ALA A 310 -24.64 15.74 27.63
N CYS A 311 -25.51 14.92 28.21
CA CYS A 311 -25.39 14.42 29.59
C CYS A 311 -24.67 13.06 29.70
N ASP A 312 -24.16 12.47 28.61
CA ASP A 312 -23.45 11.20 28.67
C ASP A 312 -22.14 11.37 29.48
N PRO A 313 -21.87 10.51 30.49
CA PRO A 313 -20.62 10.55 31.25
C PRO A 313 -19.35 10.46 30.38
N LYS A 314 -19.44 9.90 29.16
CA LYS A 314 -18.31 9.88 28.21
C LYS A 314 -17.99 11.28 27.67
N TRP A 315 -19.01 12.08 27.40
CA TRP A 315 -18.85 13.46 26.94
C TRP A 315 -18.34 14.37 28.07
N GLN A 316 -18.85 14.17 29.28
CA GLN A 316 -18.35 14.88 30.47
C GLN A 316 -16.85 14.67 30.68
N LYS A 317 -16.36 13.43 30.59
CA LYS A 317 -14.91 13.14 30.68
C LYS A 317 -14.07 13.84 29.59
N TYR A 318 -14.64 14.08 28.42
CA TYR A 318 -13.97 14.81 27.34
C TYR A 318 -13.97 16.32 27.60
N ILE A 319 -15.06 16.86 28.15
CA ILE A 319 -15.10 18.25 28.63
C ILE A 319 -14.10 18.44 29.76
N ASP A 320 -14.10 17.58 30.78
CA ASP A 320 -13.16 17.65 31.91
C ASP A 320 -11.71 17.65 31.41
N TYR A 321 -11.41 16.87 30.38
CA TYR A 321 -10.08 16.86 29.75
C TYR A 321 -9.72 18.20 29.08
N ILE A 322 -10.68 18.84 28.40
CA ILE A 322 -10.45 20.14 27.78
C ILE A 322 -10.36 21.23 28.85
N ASP A 323 -11.20 21.16 29.88
CA ASP A 323 -11.18 22.07 31.02
C ASP A 323 -9.86 21.98 31.77
N ASP A 324 -9.30 20.78 31.96
CA ASP A 324 -7.96 20.59 32.52
C ASP A 324 -6.88 21.26 31.67
N ILE A 325 -6.98 21.19 30.33
CA ILE A 325 -6.05 21.88 29.43
C ILE A 325 -6.17 23.39 29.64
N VAL A 326 -7.39 23.93 29.56
CA VAL A 326 -7.66 25.37 29.68
C VAL A 326 -7.21 25.88 31.05
N PHE A 327 -7.54 25.14 32.12
CA PHE A 327 -7.12 25.43 33.49
C PHE A 327 -5.60 25.51 33.62
N ASN A 328 -4.87 24.55 33.06
CA ASN A 328 -3.40 24.56 33.08
C ASN A 328 -2.81 25.79 32.37
N TYR A 329 -3.36 26.19 31.22
CA TYR A 329 -2.91 27.40 30.53
C TYR A 329 -3.24 28.67 31.31
N LEU A 330 -4.45 28.78 31.88
CA LEU A 330 -4.82 29.92 32.72
C LEU A 330 -3.98 29.99 34.00
N TYR A 331 -3.65 28.86 34.61
CA TYR A 331 -2.74 28.80 35.75
C TYR A 331 -1.35 29.33 35.39
N GLN A 332 -0.82 28.96 34.22
CA GLN A 332 0.45 29.50 33.71
C GLN A 332 0.39 31.01 33.44
N CYS A 333 -0.78 31.56 33.12
CA CYS A 333 -0.95 33.02 32.97
C CYS A 333 -0.77 33.75 34.31
N VAL A 334 -1.13 33.12 35.43
CA VAL A 334 -1.02 33.71 36.78
C VAL A 334 0.39 33.51 37.36
N GLY A 335 1.05 32.40 37.00
CA GLY A 335 2.42 32.13 37.40
C GLY A 335 3.44 32.94 36.60
N CYS A 336 3.88 34.09 37.13
CA CYS A 336 5.06 34.78 36.59
C CYS A 336 6.29 33.86 36.69
N ARG A 337 6.90 33.51 35.56
CA ARG A 337 8.25 32.91 35.50
C ARG A 337 9.31 33.96 35.28
#